data_AF-A0A4U5LWT3-F1
#
_entry.id   AF-A0A4U5LWT3-F1
#
_cell.length_a   1.000
_cell.length_b   1.000
_cell.length_c   1.000
_cell.angle_alpha   90.00
_cell.angle_beta   90.00
_cell.angle_gamma   90.00
#
_symmetry.space_group_name_H-M   'P 1'
#
loop_
_entity.id
_entity.type
_entity.pdbx_description
1 polymer ?
#
loop_
_entity_poly.entity_id
_entity_poly.type
_entity_poly.pdbx_seq_one_letter_code
_entity_poly.pdbx_strand_id
1 'polypeptide(L)'
;MSFTNSGPHYGVSQPISLDGPKPEDVAQTDKLNATLRSFNFFELDEEMQKRMEVLRVINAMVKDWIADVTEKKLGPECNIRPGGKLFTFGSYRLGVHTRGADIDSLCVAPRHIDRADFFGSFYEMLKKDPNVTDLHSVEEAFVPVIKLHYREIELDILFARLASKEIPDDQLLNDDEILRNLDDKSIRSLNGCRVADEILRLVPNGEAFKVTLLR
;
A
#
# COMPACT_ATOMS: atom_id res chain seq x y z
N MET A 1 -16.44 18.29 -40.25
CA MET A 1 -15.38 17.30 -39.98
C MET A 1 -15.45 16.96 -38.52
N SER A 2 -15.79 15.71 -38.21
CA SER A 2 -15.99 15.17 -36.86
C SER A 2 -14.64 14.96 -36.18
N PHE A 3 -14.36 15.75 -35.14
CA PHE A 3 -13.25 15.48 -34.22
C PHE A 3 -13.68 14.38 -33.25
N THR A 4 -13.37 13.14 -33.56
CA THR A 4 -13.37 12.06 -32.57
C THR A 4 -12.16 12.26 -31.69
N ASN A 5 -12.29 13.05 -30.62
CA ASN A 5 -11.26 13.09 -29.58
C ASN A 5 -11.47 11.89 -28.66
N SER A 6 -11.02 10.72 -29.11
CA SER A 6 -11.02 9.48 -28.34
C SER A 6 -9.85 9.46 -27.37
N GLY A 7 -9.79 10.43 -26.46
CA GLY A 7 -8.92 10.42 -25.29
C GLY A 7 -9.68 9.86 -24.07
N PRO A 8 -8.98 9.32 -23.06
CA PRO A 8 -9.62 8.89 -21.82
C PRO A 8 -10.36 10.07 -21.17
N HIS A 9 -11.65 9.87 -20.88
CA HIS A 9 -12.49 10.84 -20.16
C HIS A 9 -12.34 10.58 -18.65
N TYR A 10 -11.86 11.58 -17.92
CA TYR A 10 -11.68 11.51 -16.47
C TYR A 10 -12.82 12.22 -15.75
N GLY A 11 -13.44 11.55 -14.78
CA GLY A 11 -14.58 12.08 -14.02
C GLY A 11 -15.95 11.86 -14.68
N VAL A 12 -17.00 12.36 -14.03
CA VAL A 12 -18.42 12.19 -14.45
C VAL A 12 -18.94 13.33 -15.32
N SER A 13 -18.14 14.39 -15.51
CA SER A 13 -18.48 15.58 -16.30
C SER A 13 -17.33 15.98 -17.21
N GLN A 14 -17.63 16.80 -18.21
CA GLN A 14 -16.63 17.38 -19.11
C GLN A 14 -15.64 18.29 -18.34
N PRO A 15 -14.39 18.42 -18.81
CA PRO A 15 -13.42 19.33 -18.22
C PRO A 15 -13.88 20.79 -18.38
N ILE A 16 -13.59 21.62 -17.38
CA ILE A 16 -13.92 23.07 -17.39
C ILE A 16 -13.08 23.80 -18.44
N SER A 17 -11.80 23.44 -18.56
CA SER A 17 -10.90 23.93 -19.59
C SER A 17 -9.91 22.83 -19.99
N LEU A 18 -9.51 22.86 -21.26
CA LEU A 18 -8.43 22.03 -21.82
C LEU A 18 -7.17 22.85 -22.11
N ASP A 19 -7.14 24.12 -21.70
CA ASP A 19 -6.00 25.00 -21.92
C ASP A 19 -4.79 24.52 -21.12
N GLY A 20 -3.65 24.40 -21.79
CA GLY A 20 -2.38 24.12 -21.14
C GLY A 20 -1.84 25.33 -20.35
N PRO A 21 -0.83 25.12 -19.48
CA PRO A 21 -0.23 26.20 -18.71
C PRO A 21 0.48 27.21 -19.63
N LYS A 22 0.42 28.49 -19.25
CA LYS A 22 1.21 29.55 -19.87
C LYS A 22 2.65 29.52 -19.34
N PRO A 23 3.63 30.15 -20.03
CA PRO A 23 5.00 30.24 -19.53
C PRO A 23 5.12 30.82 -18.12
N GLU A 24 4.24 31.76 -17.76
CA GLU A 24 4.17 32.34 -16.42
C GLU A 24 3.74 31.31 -15.36
N ASP A 25 2.79 30.43 -15.69
CA ASP A 25 2.30 29.37 -14.79
C ASP A 25 3.40 28.31 -14.53
N VAL A 26 4.17 27.99 -15.57
CA VAL A 26 5.35 27.11 -15.45
C VAL A 26 6.37 27.73 -14.50
N ALA A 27 6.69 29.01 -14.67
CA ALA A 27 7.63 29.71 -13.79
C ALA A 27 7.15 29.79 -12.32
N GLN A 28 5.83 29.89 -12.08
CA GLN A 28 5.27 29.82 -10.73
C GLN A 28 5.34 28.41 -10.15
N THR A 29 5.11 27.38 -10.98
CA THR A 29 5.25 25.97 -10.59
C THR A 29 6.69 25.66 -10.20
N ASP A 30 7.68 26.18 -10.91
CA ASP A 30 9.10 26.01 -10.57
C ASP A 30 9.45 26.66 -9.21
N LYS A 31 8.91 27.86 -8.94
CA LYS A 31 9.07 28.52 -7.64
C LYS A 31 8.42 27.74 -6.51
N LEU A 32 7.24 27.15 -6.75
CA LEU A 32 6.57 26.28 -5.79
C LEU A 32 7.45 25.06 -5.48
N ASN A 33 7.96 24.38 -6.51
CA ASN A 33 8.85 23.23 -6.34
C ASN A 33 10.12 23.58 -5.56
N ALA A 34 10.73 24.73 -5.85
CA ALA A 34 11.89 25.22 -5.10
C ALA A 34 11.56 25.48 -3.61
N THR A 35 10.37 25.99 -3.34
CA THR A 35 9.89 26.24 -1.98
C THR A 35 9.61 24.94 -1.23
N LEU A 36 8.95 23.96 -1.86
CA LEU A 36 8.72 22.65 -1.26
C LEU A 36 10.04 21.93 -0.93
N ARG A 37 11.05 22.06 -1.81
CA ARG A 37 12.40 21.56 -1.56
C ARG A 37 13.08 22.26 -0.37
N SER A 38 12.95 23.58 -0.22
CA SER A 38 13.57 24.30 0.89
C SER A 38 12.97 23.94 2.25
N PHE A 39 11.71 23.50 2.28
CA PHE A 39 11.06 22.96 3.47
C PHE A 39 11.36 21.47 3.73
N ASN A 40 12.24 20.83 2.96
CA ASN A 40 12.58 19.40 3.07
C ASN A 40 11.36 18.46 2.99
N PHE A 41 10.36 18.80 2.17
CA PHE A 41 9.18 17.93 1.97
C PHE A 41 9.52 16.63 1.25
N PHE A 42 10.51 16.67 0.35
CA PHE A 42 10.92 15.50 -0.43
C PHE A 42 11.89 14.64 0.36
N GLU A 43 11.63 13.33 0.36
CA GLU A 43 12.49 12.33 0.98
C GLU A 43 13.82 12.18 0.22
N LEU A 44 14.90 11.91 0.95
CA LEU A 44 16.21 11.71 0.34
C LEU A 44 16.31 10.31 -0.28
N ASP A 45 17.14 10.14 -1.31
CA ASP A 45 17.35 8.84 -1.96
C ASP A 45 17.75 7.75 -0.95
N GLU A 46 18.58 8.08 0.03
CA GLU A 46 19.01 7.16 1.10
C GLU A 46 17.83 6.69 1.98
N GLU A 47 16.91 7.60 2.32
CA GLU A 47 15.71 7.28 3.11
C GLU A 47 14.76 6.39 2.29
N MET A 48 14.58 6.69 1.01
CA MET A 48 13.81 5.87 0.08
C MET A 48 14.39 4.45 -0.04
N GLN A 49 15.72 4.30 -0.17
CA GLN A 49 16.37 2.98 -0.19
C GLN A 49 16.16 2.23 1.12
N LYS A 50 16.25 2.92 2.28
CA LYS A 50 15.98 2.33 3.60
C LYS A 50 14.56 1.77 3.66
N ARG A 51 13.55 2.52 3.18
CA ARG A 51 12.15 2.07 3.14
C ARG A 51 11.93 0.87 2.22
N MET A 52 12.53 0.87 1.04
CA MET A 52 12.44 -0.27 0.11
C MET A 52 13.05 -1.53 0.72
N GLU A 53 14.17 -1.41 1.42
CA GLU A 53 14.79 -2.55 2.09
C GLU A 53 13.92 -3.07 3.24
N VAL A 54 13.33 -2.18 4.05
CA VAL A 54 12.39 -2.58 5.11
C VAL A 54 11.18 -3.33 4.54
N LEU A 55 10.56 -2.79 3.47
CA LEU A 55 9.45 -3.46 2.79
C LEU A 55 9.83 -4.83 2.24
N ARG A 56 11.04 -4.97 1.67
CA ARG A 56 11.55 -6.24 1.16
C ARG A 56 11.67 -7.29 2.27
N VAL A 57 12.21 -6.89 3.42
CA VAL A 57 12.40 -7.78 4.57
C VAL A 57 11.06 -8.18 5.19
N ILE A 58 10.16 -7.23 5.45
CA ILE A 58 8.83 -7.54 6.01
C ILE A 58 8.02 -8.42 5.06
N ASN A 59 8.09 -8.18 3.74
CA ASN A 59 7.42 -9.05 2.76
C ASN A 59 7.97 -10.48 2.77
N ALA A 60 9.27 -10.67 2.99
CA ALA A 60 9.85 -12.00 3.16
C ALA A 60 9.33 -12.67 4.45
N MET A 61 9.30 -11.93 5.57
CA MET A 61 8.74 -12.43 6.83
C MET A 61 7.27 -12.85 6.69
N VAL A 62 6.46 -12.09 5.94
CA VAL A 62 5.07 -12.45 5.64
C VAL A 62 4.98 -13.78 4.91
N LYS A 63 5.82 -14.00 3.89
CA LYS A 63 5.85 -15.25 3.13
C LYS A 63 6.27 -16.44 3.98
N ASP A 64 7.32 -16.27 4.78
CA ASP A 64 7.83 -17.31 5.68
C ASP A 64 6.77 -17.67 6.74
N TRP A 65 6.15 -16.65 7.34
CA TRP A 65 5.05 -16.84 8.29
C TRP A 65 3.86 -17.59 7.68
N ILE A 66 3.42 -17.21 6.48
CA ILE A 66 2.31 -17.88 5.80
C ILE A 66 2.66 -19.33 5.48
N ALA A 67 3.90 -19.62 5.06
CA ALA A 67 4.38 -20.97 4.84
C ALA A 67 4.31 -21.81 6.13
N ASP A 68 4.83 -21.28 7.24
CA ASP A 68 4.82 -21.94 8.55
C ASP A 68 3.39 -22.26 9.04
N VAL A 69 2.46 -21.30 8.91
CA VAL A 69 1.05 -21.50 9.32
C VAL A 69 0.36 -22.50 8.40
N THR A 70 0.68 -22.47 7.10
CA THR A 70 0.14 -23.41 6.11
C THR A 70 0.55 -24.84 6.44
N GLU A 71 1.83 -25.08 6.72
CA GLU A 71 2.34 -26.41 7.11
C GLU A 71 1.67 -26.90 8.40
N LYS A 72 1.52 -26.03 9.41
CA LYS A 72 0.86 -26.38 10.69
C LYS A 72 -0.61 -26.74 10.53
N LYS A 73 -1.35 -26.06 9.64
CA LYS A 73 -2.79 -26.26 9.47
C LYS A 73 -3.14 -27.37 8.49
N LEU A 74 -2.37 -27.52 7.41
CA LEU A 74 -2.68 -28.44 6.32
C LEU A 74 -1.79 -29.69 6.30
N GLY A 75 -0.74 -29.71 7.12
CA GLY A 75 0.24 -30.79 7.22
C GLY A 75 1.38 -30.67 6.20
N PRO A 76 2.50 -31.37 6.44
CA PRO A 76 3.70 -31.30 5.60
C PRO A 76 3.53 -31.94 4.21
N GLU A 77 2.52 -32.81 4.05
CA GLU A 77 2.15 -33.44 2.77
C GLU A 77 1.43 -32.47 1.81
N CYS A 78 1.11 -31.25 2.27
CA CYS A 78 0.36 -30.27 1.51
C CYS A 78 1.24 -29.63 0.42
N ASN A 79 1.05 -30.01 -0.85
CA ASN A 79 1.77 -29.44 -2.00
C ASN A 79 1.30 -28.02 -2.41
N ILE A 80 0.66 -27.26 -1.52
CA ILE A 80 0.20 -25.90 -1.80
C ILE A 80 1.38 -24.93 -1.64
N ARG A 81 1.53 -24.01 -2.58
CA ARG A 81 2.47 -22.88 -2.43
C ARG A 81 1.65 -21.66 -2.02
N PRO A 82 1.48 -21.42 -0.71
CA PRO A 82 0.49 -20.45 -0.24
C PRO A 82 0.83 -19.01 -0.66
N GLY A 83 2.12 -18.71 -0.84
CA GLY A 83 2.61 -17.40 -1.23
C GLY A 83 2.32 -16.37 -0.15
N GLY A 84 1.79 -15.22 -0.56
CA GLY A 84 1.50 -14.09 0.33
C GLY A 84 2.28 -12.86 -0.09
N LYS A 85 1.69 -11.68 0.15
CA LYS A 85 2.25 -10.44 -0.35
C LYS A 85 1.91 -9.26 0.55
N LEU A 86 2.91 -8.43 0.79
CA LEU A 86 2.76 -7.12 1.40
C LEU A 86 2.54 -6.08 0.31
N PHE A 87 1.45 -5.34 0.41
CA PHE A 87 1.14 -4.20 -0.44
C PHE A 87 1.35 -2.92 0.35
N THR A 88 1.74 -1.84 -0.30
CA THR A 88 1.74 -0.49 0.30
C THR A 88 0.53 0.28 -0.20
N PHE A 89 -0.07 1.12 0.66
CA PHE A 89 -1.11 2.06 0.28
C PHE A 89 -0.82 3.46 0.85
N GLY A 90 -1.84 4.33 0.89
CA GLY A 90 -1.72 5.65 1.49
C GLY A 90 -0.78 6.59 0.77
N SER A 91 -0.24 7.56 1.51
CA SER A 91 0.64 8.63 1.00
C SER A 91 1.90 8.07 0.32
N TYR A 92 2.46 6.99 0.88
CA TYR A 92 3.64 6.31 0.33
C TYR A 92 3.35 5.71 -1.05
N ARG A 93 2.22 5.02 -1.21
CA ARG A 93 1.79 4.48 -2.52
C ARG A 93 1.50 5.57 -3.54
N LEU A 94 0.93 6.69 -3.11
CA LEU A 94 0.67 7.85 -3.95
C LEU A 94 1.96 8.62 -4.31
N GLY A 95 3.07 8.36 -3.62
CA GLY A 95 4.35 9.06 -3.82
C GLY A 95 4.28 10.53 -3.37
N VAL A 96 3.46 10.81 -2.36
CA VAL A 96 3.27 12.13 -1.74
C VAL A 96 3.60 12.09 -0.25
N HIS A 97 4.31 11.05 0.21
CA HIS A 97 4.74 10.95 1.59
C HIS A 97 5.81 11.99 1.88
N THR A 98 5.73 12.59 3.06
CA THR A 98 6.74 13.51 3.56
C THR A 98 7.82 12.75 4.31
N ARG A 99 8.95 13.42 4.54
CA ARG A 99 10.01 12.89 5.40
C ARG A 99 9.44 12.52 6.78
N GLY A 100 9.77 11.31 7.25
CA GLY A 100 9.31 10.79 8.53
C GLY A 100 7.86 10.29 8.54
N ALA A 101 7.15 10.25 7.40
CA ALA A 101 5.84 9.61 7.32
C ALA A 101 5.94 8.10 7.59
N ASP A 102 4.86 7.53 8.09
CA ASP A 102 4.65 6.10 8.27
C ASP A 102 4.51 5.38 6.91
N ILE A 103 4.70 4.05 6.93
CA ILE A 103 4.39 3.19 5.80
C ILE A 103 3.10 2.42 6.08
N ASP A 104 2.04 2.85 5.44
CA ASP A 104 0.79 2.12 5.33
C ASP A 104 0.96 0.86 4.47
N SER A 105 0.75 -0.31 5.05
CA SER A 105 0.93 -1.59 4.39
C SER A 105 -0.18 -2.59 4.68
N LEU A 106 -0.44 -3.49 3.74
CA LEU A 106 -1.48 -4.50 3.79
C LEU A 106 -0.87 -5.88 3.53
N CYS A 107 -0.91 -6.74 4.54
CA CYS A 107 -0.61 -8.15 4.41
C CYS A 107 -1.80 -8.89 3.79
N VAL A 108 -1.61 -9.46 2.61
CA VAL A 108 -2.61 -10.25 1.90
C VAL A 108 -2.24 -11.73 1.97
N ALA A 109 -3.13 -12.53 2.55
CA ALA A 109 -2.91 -13.95 2.80
C ALA A 109 -4.02 -14.85 2.20
N PRO A 110 -3.73 -16.15 1.97
CA PRO A 110 -4.73 -17.14 1.55
C PRO A 110 -5.85 -17.39 2.57
N ARG A 111 -6.93 -18.02 2.10
CA ARG A 111 -8.17 -18.29 2.84
C ARG A 111 -8.01 -19.10 4.13
N HIS A 112 -6.95 -19.89 4.28
CA HIS A 112 -6.69 -20.72 5.46
C HIS A 112 -5.87 -20.00 6.54
N ILE A 113 -5.38 -18.79 6.24
CA ILE A 113 -4.68 -17.93 7.19
C ILE A 113 -5.71 -17.03 7.85
N ASP A 114 -5.89 -17.15 9.16
CA ASP A 114 -6.91 -16.42 9.90
C ASP A 114 -6.34 -15.14 10.51
N ARG A 115 -7.22 -14.18 10.79
CA ARG A 115 -6.84 -12.94 11.47
C ARG A 115 -6.23 -13.20 12.86
N ALA A 116 -6.64 -14.27 13.53
CA ALA A 116 -6.04 -14.71 14.78
C ALA A 116 -4.59 -15.19 14.60
N ASP A 117 -4.22 -15.75 13.44
CA ASP A 117 -2.82 -16.11 13.17
C ASP A 117 -1.97 -14.86 12.97
N PHE A 118 -2.54 -13.82 12.34
CA PHE A 118 -1.89 -12.53 12.11
C PHE A 118 -1.59 -11.81 13.44
N PHE A 119 -2.58 -11.70 14.33
CA PHE A 119 -2.36 -11.08 15.65
C PHE A 119 -1.67 -11.98 16.67
N GLY A 120 -1.65 -13.29 16.44
CA GLY A 120 -0.93 -14.26 17.28
C GLY A 120 0.47 -14.55 16.74
N SER A 121 0.55 -15.51 15.82
CA SER A 121 1.83 -16.06 15.36
C SER A 121 2.71 -15.08 14.56
N PHE A 122 2.14 -14.21 13.73
CA PHE A 122 2.93 -13.19 13.02
C PHE A 122 3.42 -12.10 13.96
N TYR A 123 2.56 -11.64 14.88
CA TYR A 123 2.95 -10.71 15.94
C TYR A 123 4.12 -11.27 16.77
N GLU A 124 4.06 -12.54 17.18
CA GLU A 124 5.16 -13.20 17.91
C GLU A 124 6.42 -13.41 17.05
N MET A 125 6.29 -13.54 15.72
CA MET A 125 7.44 -13.55 14.81
C MET A 125 8.11 -12.17 14.77
N LEU A 126 7.34 -11.09 14.60
CA LEU A 126 7.85 -9.71 14.62
C LEU A 126 8.54 -9.39 15.95
N LYS A 127 7.93 -9.77 17.07
CA LYS A 127 8.45 -9.52 18.43
C LYS A 127 9.83 -10.15 18.69
N LYS A 128 10.18 -11.21 17.97
CA LYS A 128 11.48 -11.91 18.09
C LYS A 128 12.57 -11.30 17.22
N ASP A 129 12.22 -10.48 16.22
CA ASP A 129 13.21 -9.82 15.37
C ASP A 129 13.85 -8.65 16.15
N PRO A 130 15.19 -8.63 16.32
CA PRO A 130 15.88 -7.56 17.06
C PRO A 130 15.80 -6.18 16.38
N ASN A 131 15.39 -6.10 15.12
CA ASN A 131 15.18 -4.84 14.40
C ASN A 131 13.81 -4.20 14.67
N VAL A 132 12.91 -4.91 15.37
CA VAL A 132 11.56 -4.45 15.71
C VAL A 132 11.56 -3.74 17.06
N THR A 133 10.95 -2.56 17.08
CA THR A 133 10.73 -1.72 18.27
C THR A 133 9.29 -1.21 18.28
N ASP A 134 8.79 -0.76 19.43
CA ASP A 134 7.44 -0.18 19.60
C ASP A 134 6.29 -1.01 19.00
N LEU A 135 6.41 -2.34 19.06
CA LEU A 135 5.43 -3.27 18.49
C LEU A 135 4.15 -3.32 19.34
N HIS A 136 3.02 -2.98 18.73
CA HIS A 136 1.70 -3.06 19.36
C HIS A 136 0.61 -3.43 18.34
N SER A 137 -0.45 -4.08 18.81
CA SER A 137 -1.60 -4.47 17.98
C SER A 137 -2.88 -3.79 18.46
N VAL A 138 -3.75 -3.44 17.52
CA VAL A 138 -5.08 -2.88 17.78
C VAL A 138 -6.12 -3.72 17.05
N GLU A 139 -6.63 -4.76 17.70
CA GLU A 139 -7.54 -5.75 17.10
C GLU A 139 -9.01 -5.30 17.03
N GLU A 140 -9.41 -4.47 17.99
CA GLU A 140 -10.79 -4.00 18.18
C GLU A 140 -11.10 -2.70 17.41
N ALA A 141 -10.16 -2.19 16.62
CA ALA A 141 -10.38 -1.03 15.78
C ALA A 141 -11.33 -1.31 14.60
N PHE A 142 -11.86 -0.24 14.01
CA PHE A 142 -12.68 -0.31 12.80
C PHE A 142 -11.96 -1.03 11.64
N VAL A 143 -10.63 -0.83 11.56
CA VAL A 143 -9.69 -1.57 10.72
C VAL A 143 -8.56 -2.07 11.64
N PRO A 144 -8.48 -3.38 11.91
CA PRO A 144 -7.43 -3.92 12.78
C PRO A 144 -6.03 -3.76 12.19
N VAL A 145 -5.07 -3.39 13.02
CA VAL A 145 -3.69 -3.04 12.59
C VAL A 145 -2.63 -3.53 13.58
N ILE A 146 -1.48 -3.94 13.07
CA ILE A 146 -0.23 -4.06 13.83
C ILE A 146 0.62 -2.85 13.50
N LYS A 147 1.08 -2.13 14.53
CA LYS A 147 1.95 -0.97 14.42
C LYS A 147 3.32 -1.32 14.99
N LEU A 148 4.39 -0.90 14.32
CA LEU A 148 5.75 -1.14 14.77
C LEU A 148 6.73 -0.12 14.19
N HIS A 149 7.91 -0.06 14.80
CA HIS A 149 9.09 0.54 14.20
C HIS A 149 10.05 -0.57 13.75
N TYR A 150 10.34 -0.65 12.45
CA TYR A 150 11.35 -1.56 11.91
C TYR A 150 12.54 -0.76 11.40
N ARG A 151 13.71 -0.91 12.04
CA ARG A 151 14.91 -0.09 11.75
C ARG A 151 14.60 1.42 11.72
N GLU A 152 13.87 1.90 12.73
CA GLU A 152 13.46 3.31 12.91
C GLU A 152 12.44 3.84 11.89
N ILE A 153 11.89 2.98 11.02
CA ILE A 153 10.79 3.35 10.13
C ILE A 153 9.49 2.88 10.78
N GLU A 154 8.50 3.77 10.89
CA GLU A 154 7.16 3.45 11.37
C GLU A 154 6.36 2.69 10.28
N LEU A 155 5.74 1.57 10.66
CA LEU A 155 4.91 0.73 9.79
C LEU A 155 3.56 0.46 10.44
N ASP A 156 2.52 0.65 9.63
CA ASP A 156 1.17 0.19 9.88
C ASP A 156 0.88 -1.01 8.98
N ILE A 157 0.67 -2.19 9.57
CA ILE A 157 0.38 -3.43 8.84
C ILE A 157 -1.07 -3.84 9.09
N LEU A 158 -1.89 -3.70 8.06
CA LEU A 158 -3.24 -4.22 7.98
C LEU A 158 -3.25 -5.68 7.52
N PHE A 159 -4.37 -6.36 7.71
CA PHE A 159 -4.53 -7.75 7.27
C PHE A 159 -5.82 -7.95 6.46
N ALA A 160 -5.67 -8.54 5.29
CA ALA A 160 -6.77 -9.05 4.47
C ALA A 160 -6.53 -10.51 4.08
N ARG A 161 -7.58 -11.31 4.21
CA ARG A 161 -7.60 -12.71 3.79
C ARG A 161 -8.42 -12.83 2.52
N LEU A 162 -7.84 -13.31 1.42
CA LEU A 162 -8.60 -13.55 0.18
C LEU A 162 -9.23 -14.93 0.16
N ALA A 163 -10.31 -15.10 -0.60
CA ALA A 163 -10.97 -16.38 -0.85
C ALA A 163 -10.17 -17.32 -1.80
N SER A 164 -8.84 -17.18 -1.86
CA SER A 164 -7.93 -17.99 -2.67
C SER A 164 -7.13 -18.97 -1.82
N LYS A 165 -6.68 -20.08 -2.41
CA LYS A 165 -5.75 -21.02 -1.75
C LYS A 165 -4.30 -20.55 -1.78
N GLU A 166 -3.96 -19.70 -2.75
CA GLU A 166 -2.61 -19.23 -3.04
C GLU A 166 -2.66 -17.74 -3.39
N ILE A 167 -1.64 -16.99 -2.96
CA ILE A 167 -1.45 -15.59 -3.31
C ILE A 167 -0.16 -15.47 -4.13
N PRO A 168 -0.25 -15.34 -5.46
CA PRO A 168 0.93 -15.25 -6.31
C PRO A 168 1.64 -13.88 -6.21
N ASP A 169 2.90 -13.82 -6.63
CA ASP A 169 3.71 -12.60 -6.54
C ASP A 169 3.20 -11.47 -7.44
N ASP A 170 2.53 -11.81 -8.54
CA ASP A 170 1.88 -10.89 -9.46
C ASP A 170 0.44 -10.54 -9.06
N GLN A 171 -0.04 -10.98 -7.88
CA GLN A 171 -1.36 -10.64 -7.37
C GLN A 171 -1.58 -9.12 -7.41
N LEU A 172 -2.70 -8.73 -8.01
CA LEU A 172 -3.23 -7.37 -8.05
C LEU A 172 -4.50 -7.27 -7.20
N LEU A 173 -4.82 -6.08 -6.72
CA LEU A 173 -5.96 -5.83 -5.85
C LEU A 173 -7.10 -5.04 -6.53
N ASN A 174 -7.02 -4.84 -7.84
CA ASN A 174 -7.96 -4.01 -8.60
C ASN A 174 -9.22 -4.75 -9.08
N ASP A 175 -9.20 -6.08 -9.16
CA ASP A 175 -10.35 -6.86 -9.59
C ASP A 175 -11.43 -6.88 -8.48
N ASP A 176 -12.68 -6.55 -8.80
CA ASP A 176 -13.80 -6.59 -7.84
C ASP A 176 -14.09 -8.03 -7.37
N GLU A 177 -13.74 -9.04 -8.16
CA GLU A 177 -13.96 -10.45 -7.82
C GLU A 177 -13.25 -10.86 -6.52
N ILE A 178 -12.12 -10.21 -6.18
CA ILE A 178 -11.38 -10.51 -4.95
C ILE A 178 -12.17 -10.18 -3.69
N LEU A 179 -13.19 -9.32 -3.79
CA LEU A 179 -14.03 -8.87 -2.67
C LEU A 179 -15.15 -9.88 -2.34
N ARG A 180 -15.38 -10.88 -3.20
CA ARG A 180 -16.42 -11.88 -2.96
C ARG A 180 -16.09 -12.75 -1.75
N ASN A 181 -17.09 -12.95 -0.88
CA ASN A 181 -17.02 -13.80 0.31
C ASN A 181 -15.94 -13.38 1.33
N LEU A 182 -15.62 -12.09 1.38
CA LEU A 182 -14.71 -11.52 2.39
C LEU A 182 -15.48 -11.01 3.61
N ASP A 183 -14.84 -11.03 4.78
CA ASP A 183 -15.34 -10.35 5.97
C ASP A 183 -15.20 -8.83 5.84
N ASP A 184 -16.09 -8.08 6.51
CA ASP A 184 -16.11 -6.61 6.49
C ASP A 184 -14.74 -5.98 6.82
N LYS A 185 -13.99 -6.58 7.76
CA LYS A 185 -12.66 -6.07 8.16
C LYS A 185 -11.64 -6.25 7.03
N SER A 186 -11.67 -7.36 6.29
CA SER A 186 -10.83 -7.58 5.10
C SER A 186 -11.21 -6.64 3.96
N ILE A 187 -12.50 -6.41 3.71
CA ILE A 187 -12.98 -5.45 2.69
C ILE A 187 -12.46 -4.04 3.00
N ARG A 188 -12.61 -3.58 4.25
CA ARG A 188 -12.11 -2.26 4.67
C ARG A 188 -10.60 -2.14 4.52
N SER A 189 -9.86 -3.20 4.83
CA SER A 189 -8.39 -3.22 4.70
C SER A 189 -7.95 -3.16 3.23
N LEU A 190 -8.65 -3.85 2.33
CA LEU A 190 -8.39 -3.84 0.88
C LEU A 190 -8.74 -2.48 0.24
N ASN A 191 -9.76 -1.80 0.75
CA ASN A 191 -10.17 -0.49 0.21
C ASN A 191 -9.04 0.55 0.27
N GLY A 192 -8.17 0.51 1.28
CA GLY A 192 -7.01 1.41 1.35
C GLY A 192 -6.11 1.32 0.11
N CYS A 193 -5.76 0.10 -0.30
CA CYS A 193 -5.00 -0.15 -1.53
C CYS A 193 -5.78 0.22 -2.80
N ARG A 194 -7.05 -0.19 -2.88
CA ARG A 194 -7.89 0.03 -4.07
C ARG A 194 -8.12 1.50 -4.35
N VAL A 195 -8.41 2.30 -3.31
CA VAL A 195 -8.65 3.74 -3.44
C VAL A 195 -7.41 4.45 -3.97
N ALA A 196 -6.23 4.15 -3.44
CA ALA A 196 -4.99 4.79 -3.91
C ALA A 196 -4.71 4.47 -5.39
N ASP A 197 -4.86 3.21 -5.80
CA ASP A 197 -4.64 2.79 -7.18
C ASP A 197 -5.69 3.38 -8.14
N GLU A 198 -6.96 3.46 -7.74
CA GLU A 198 -8.02 4.07 -8.55
C GLU A 198 -7.86 5.59 -8.67
N ILE A 199 -7.44 6.29 -7.61
CA ILE A 199 -7.11 7.72 -7.69
C ILE A 199 -6.04 7.97 -8.75
N LEU A 200 -4.95 7.19 -8.75
CA LEU A 200 -3.88 7.34 -9.72
C LEU A 200 -4.31 7.00 -11.16
N ARG A 201 -5.31 6.14 -11.34
CA ARG A 201 -5.89 5.83 -12.66
C ARG A 201 -6.86 6.89 -13.15
N LEU A 202 -7.51 7.62 -12.23
CA LEU A 202 -8.56 8.59 -12.54
C LEU A 202 -8.04 10.03 -12.71
N VAL A 203 -6.72 10.24 -12.62
CA VAL A 203 -6.10 11.55 -12.85
C VAL A 203 -5.44 11.64 -14.24
N PRO A 204 -5.64 12.75 -14.97
CA PRO A 204 -5.06 12.90 -16.32
C PRO A 204 -3.55 13.10 -16.31
N ASN A 205 -2.98 13.62 -15.22
CA ASN A 205 -1.55 13.80 -15.04
C ASN A 205 -1.16 13.49 -13.60
N GLY A 206 -0.48 12.36 -13.40
CA GLY A 206 -0.07 11.89 -12.08
C GLY A 206 0.98 12.78 -11.41
N GLU A 207 1.91 13.38 -12.15
CA GLU A 207 2.93 14.27 -11.58
C GLU A 207 2.31 15.57 -11.06
N ALA A 208 1.46 16.20 -11.88
CA ALA A 208 0.74 17.42 -11.47
C ALA A 208 -0.17 17.15 -10.26
N PHE A 209 -0.84 15.99 -10.23
CA PHE A 209 -1.64 15.56 -9.09
C PHE A 209 -0.81 15.45 -7.81
N LYS A 210 0.35 14.79 -7.86
CA LYS A 210 1.24 14.63 -6.70
C LYS A 210 1.74 15.96 -6.15
N VAL A 211 2.24 16.85 -7.02
CA VAL A 211 2.73 18.18 -6.61
C VAL A 211 1.61 19.01 -5.98
N THR A 212 0.39 18.91 -6.52
CA THR A 212 -0.77 19.64 -5.98
C THR A 212 -1.21 19.09 -4.62
N LEU A 213 -1.13 17.77 -4.40
CA LEU A 213 -1.53 17.13 -3.15
C LEU A 213 -0.51 17.34 -2.01
N LEU A 214 0.75 17.61 -2.35
CA LEU A 214 1.82 17.96 -1.40
C LEU A 214 1.72 19.40 -0.84
N ARG A 215 0.75 20.20 -1.32
CA ARG A 215 0.51 21.58 -0.88
C ARG A 215 -0.25 21.66 0.44
#